data_AF-A0A0W4ZCQ2-F1
#
_entry.id   AF-A0A0W4ZCQ2-F1
#
_cell.length_a   1.000
_cell.length_b   1.000
_cell.length_c   1.000
_cell.angle_alpha   90.00
_cell.angle_beta   90.00
_cell.angle_gamma   90.00
#
_symmetry.space_group_name_H-M   'P 1'
#
loop_
_entity.id
_entity.type
_entity.pdbx_description
1 polymer ?
#
loop_
_entity_poly.entity_id
_entity_poly.type
_entity_poly.pdbx_seq_one_letter_code
_entity_poly.pdbx_strand_id
1 'polypeptide(L)'
;MKEVSLKDFNSYFCICGEYSLSISTDLKNLPKRQYDNALIIDKTKHTFRITFIKQSEPLILERKNGYEKRWMYTCRRCELWLAYELHGVETVKNV
;
A
#
# COMPACT_ATOMS: atom_id res chain seq x y z
N MET A 1 3.23 16.24 -33.03
CA MET A 1 3.86 16.49 -31.72
C MET A 1 2.84 16.06 -30.67
N LYS A 2 3.06 14.97 -29.92
CA LYS A 2 2.08 14.47 -28.93
C LYS A 2 2.15 15.36 -27.69
N GLU A 3 1.01 15.93 -27.30
CA GLU A 3 0.83 16.63 -26.03
C GLU A 3 1.15 15.68 -24.88
N VAL A 4 2.19 15.99 -24.11
CA VAL A 4 2.50 15.28 -22.87
C VAL A 4 1.62 15.91 -21.79
N SER A 5 0.54 15.23 -21.42
CA SER A 5 -0.26 15.59 -20.26
C SER A 5 0.65 15.56 -19.01
N LEU A 6 0.96 16.73 -18.48
CA LEU A 6 1.65 16.88 -17.20
C LEU A 6 0.69 16.43 -16.09
N LYS A 7 0.80 15.16 -15.69
CA LYS A 7 0.06 14.63 -14.54
C LYS A 7 0.91 14.87 -13.30
N ASP A 8 0.44 15.73 -12.41
CA ASP A 8 1.11 16.00 -11.15
C ASP A 8 1.03 14.77 -10.23
N PHE A 9 2.16 14.45 -9.57
CA PHE A 9 2.25 13.36 -8.60
C PHE A 9 2.47 13.95 -7.20
N ASN A 10 1.65 13.52 -6.26
CA ASN A 10 1.86 13.83 -4.85
C ASN A 10 2.99 12.95 -4.31
N SER A 11 3.97 13.57 -3.66
CA SER A 11 5.14 12.89 -3.10
C SER A 11 5.06 12.85 -1.57
N TYR A 12 5.33 11.68 -1.02
CA TYR A 12 5.25 11.39 0.40
C TYR A 12 6.58 10.82 0.89
N PHE A 13 6.93 11.19 2.12
CA PHE A 13 8.17 10.82 2.78
C PHE A 13 7.85 10.04 4.05
N CYS A 14 8.74 9.12 4.40
CA CYS A 14 8.75 8.50 5.72
C CYS A 14 9.06 9.57 6.77
N ILE A 15 8.65 9.34 8.02
CA ILE A 15 8.96 10.22 9.15
C ILE A 15 10.47 10.42 9.37
N CYS A 16 11.31 9.51 8.87
CA CYS A 16 12.77 9.65 8.90
C CYS A 16 13.34 10.55 7.77
N GLY A 17 12.47 11.11 6.92
CA GLY A 17 12.82 11.94 5.77
C GLY A 17 13.09 11.17 4.47
N GLU A 18 13.02 9.83 4.50
CA GLU A 18 13.27 9.00 3.31
C GLU A 18 12.10 9.09 2.32
N TYR A 19 12.40 9.43 1.06
CA TYR A 19 11.39 9.42 -0.01
C TYR A 19 10.77 8.02 -0.14
N SER A 20 9.43 7.97 -0.21
CA SER A 20 8.65 6.78 0.11
C SER A 20 7.65 6.41 -0.99
N LEU A 21 6.81 7.35 -1.41
CA LEU A 21 5.74 7.13 -2.38
C LEU A 21 5.54 8.38 -3.24
N SER A 22 5.37 8.21 -4.55
CA SER A 22 4.69 9.20 -5.39
C SER A 22 3.46 8.58 -6.03
N ILE A 23 2.33 9.29 -6.04
CA ILE A 23 1.05 8.78 -6.56
C ILE A 23 0.25 9.88 -7.26
N SER A 24 -0.48 9.50 -8.30
CA SER A 24 -1.26 10.42 -9.14
C SER A 24 -2.61 10.86 -8.53
N THR A 25 -2.78 10.75 -7.21
CA THR A 25 -3.98 11.17 -6.47
C THR A 25 -3.59 11.59 -5.05
N ASP A 26 -4.43 12.36 -4.35
CA ASP A 26 -4.24 12.61 -2.91
C ASP A 26 -4.60 11.33 -2.12
N LEU A 27 -3.79 10.98 -1.12
CA LEU A 27 -4.04 9.87 -0.20
C LEU A 27 -5.41 9.98 0.50
N LYS A 28 -5.93 11.19 0.72
CA LYS A 28 -7.25 11.41 1.34
C LYS A 28 -8.41 10.87 0.51
N ASN A 29 -8.21 10.76 -0.80
CA ASN A 29 -9.23 10.28 -1.73
C ASN A 29 -9.22 8.74 -1.86
N LEU A 30 -8.24 8.07 -1.26
CA LEU A 30 -8.17 6.62 -1.30
C LEU A 30 -9.20 5.99 -0.36
N PRO A 31 -9.84 4.88 -0.77
CA PRO A 31 -10.72 4.15 0.11
C PRO A 31 -9.93 3.55 1.27
N LYS A 32 -10.57 3.46 2.43
CA LYS A 32 -10.01 2.84 3.63
C LYS A 32 -10.48 1.39 3.74
N ARG A 33 -9.57 0.51 4.13
CA ARG A 33 -9.91 -0.87 4.47
C ARG A 33 -10.68 -0.93 5.78
N GLN A 34 -11.71 -1.76 5.83
CA GLN A 34 -12.62 -1.85 6.97
C GLN A 34 -11.94 -2.31 8.27
N TYR A 35 -10.95 -3.20 8.19
CA TYR A 35 -10.39 -3.87 9.38
C TYR A 35 -9.34 -3.04 10.14
N ASP A 36 -8.60 -2.17 9.46
CA ASP A 36 -7.44 -1.46 10.02
C ASP A 36 -7.29 -0.01 9.53
N ASN A 37 -8.26 0.48 8.75
CA ASN A 37 -8.26 1.81 8.15
C ASN A 37 -7.05 2.10 7.23
N ALA A 38 -6.33 1.07 6.79
CA ALA A 38 -5.26 1.24 5.81
C ALA A 38 -5.82 1.80 4.50
N LEU A 39 -5.10 2.73 3.87
CA LEU A 39 -5.48 3.26 2.57
C LEU A 39 -5.21 2.23 1.47
N ILE A 40 -6.19 1.98 0.62
CA ILE A 40 -6.11 0.99 -0.44
C ILE A 40 -5.67 1.68 -1.74
N ILE A 41 -4.53 1.25 -2.29
CA ILE A 41 -4.06 1.68 -3.60
C ILE A 41 -4.41 0.61 -4.63
N ASP A 42 -5.36 0.91 -5.51
CA ASP A 42 -5.70 0.07 -6.66
C ASP A 42 -4.71 0.33 -7.81
N LYS A 43 -3.88 -0.68 -8.11
CA LYS A 43 -2.85 -0.62 -9.17
C LYS A 43 -3.43 -0.38 -10.57
N THR A 44 -4.72 -0.64 -10.79
CA THR A 44 -5.39 -0.42 -12.08
C THR A 44 -5.88 1.01 -12.24
N LYS A 45 -6.14 1.73 -11.13
CA LYS A 45 -6.73 3.09 -11.13
C LYS A 45 -5.71 4.18 -10.89
N HIS A 46 -4.61 3.87 -10.20
CA HIS A 46 -3.61 4.86 -9.80
C HIS A 46 -2.24 4.51 -10.34
N THR A 47 -1.59 5.51 -10.95
CA THR A 47 -0.16 5.43 -11.27
C THR A 47 0.61 5.86 -10.03
N PHE A 48 1.53 5.03 -9.57
CA PHE A 48 2.35 5.33 -8.41
C PHE A 48 3.73 4.67 -8.49
N ARG A 49 4.65 5.17 -7.68
CA ARG A 49 5.99 4.62 -7.48
C ARG A 49 6.28 4.55 -5.98
N ILE A 50 6.86 3.43 -5.54
CA ILE A 50 7.30 3.23 -4.15
C ILE A 50 8.80 2.91 -4.11
N THR A 51 9.44 3.20 -2.99
CA THR A 51 10.82 2.80 -2.66
C THR A 51 10.87 1.81 -1.49
N PHE A 52 9.72 1.30 -1.06
CA PHE A 52 9.59 0.40 0.06
C PHE A 52 10.28 -0.94 -0.19
N ILE A 53 10.81 -1.55 0.86
CA ILE A 53 11.39 -2.89 0.82
C ILE A 53 10.32 -3.91 1.19
N LYS A 54 9.95 -4.76 0.23
CA LYS A 54 9.07 -5.90 0.49
C LYS A 54 9.79 -6.91 1.37
N GLN A 55 9.19 -7.28 2.49
CA GLN A 55 9.71 -8.33 3.36
C GLN A 55 9.57 -9.70 2.67
N SER A 56 10.58 -10.56 2.85
CA SER A 56 10.62 -11.89 2.23
C SER A 56 9.48 -12.78 2.74
N GLU A 57 9.26 -12.74 4.05
CA GLU A 57 8.26 -13.55 4.71
C GLU A 57 6.95 -12.78 4.94
N PRO A 58 5.81 -13.46 4.76
CA PRO A 58 4.51 -12.89 5.06
C PRO A 58 4.20 -12.96 6.56
N LEU A 59 3.53 -11.94 7.08
CA LEU A 59 2.85 -12.00 8.37
C LEU A 59 1.49 -12.69 8.20
N ILE A 60 1.26 -13.74 8.98
CA ILE A 60 -0.04 -14.42 9.06
C ILE A 60 -0.79 -13.89 10.27
N LEU A 61 -1.98 -13.34 10.04
CA LEU A 61 -2.86 -12.85 11.08
C LEU A 61 -4.08 -13.75 11.20
N GLU A 62 -4.36 -14.22 12.41
CA GLU A 62 -5.62 -14.89 12.72
C GLU A 62 -6.74 -13.86 12.84
N ARG A 63 -7.88 -14.15 12.20
CA ARG A 63 -9.11 -13.38 12.22
C ARG A 63 -10.25 -14.29 12.65
N LYS A 64 -11.35 -13.68 13.11
CA LYS A 64 -12.58 -14.42 13.48
C LYS A 64 -13.05 -15.38 12.38
N ASN A 65 -12.82 -15.04 11.11
CA ASN A 65 -13.32 -15.78 9.95
C ASN A 65 -12.22 -16.50 9.15
N GLY A 66 -10.99 -16.63 9.67
CA GLY A 66 -9.89 -17.31 8.98
C GLY A 66 -8.54 -16.64 9.18
N TYR A 67 -7.66 -16.76 8.19
CA TYR A 67 -6.31 -16.18 8.24
C TYR A 67 -6.11 -15.15 7.13
N GLU A 68 -5.38 -14.09 7.45
CA GLU A 68 -4.99 -13.05 6.52
C GLU A 68 -3.48 -13.07 6.33
N LYS A 69 -3.03 -13.15 5.08
CA LYS A 69 -1.61 -13.20 4.71
C LYS A 69 -1.15 -11.84 4.19
N ARG A 70 -0.20 -11.21 4.88
CA ARG A 70 0.33 -9.87 4.56
C ARG A 70 1.81 -9.91 4.22
N TRP A 71 2.18 -9.38 3.07
CA TRP A 71 3.59 -9.07 2.79
C TRP A 71 3.84 -7.63 3.18
N MET A 72 4.62 -7.44 4.24
CA MET A 72 4.94 -6.13 4.76
C MET A 72 5.91 -5.39 3.83
N TYR A 73 5.77 -4.07 3.78
CA TYR A 73 6.67 -3.15 3.09
C TYR A 73 7.24 -2.16 4.09
N THR A 74 8.55 -2.05 4.14
CA THR A 74 9.26 -1.22 5.13
C THR A 74 10.03 -0.09 4.48
N CYS A 75 10.30 0.96 5.25
CA CYS A 75 11.21 2.02 4.87
C CYS A 75 12.61 1.44 4.67
N ARG A 76 13.24 1.72 3.53
CA ARG A 76 14.61 1.26 3.24
C ARG A 76 15.69 1.85 4.16
N ARG A 77 15.38 2.91 4.91
CA ARG A 77 16.32 3.61 5.79
C ARG A 77 16.15 3.25 7.27
N CYS A 78 14.92 3.34 7.78
CA CYS A 78 14.63 3.14 9.21
C CYS A 78 13.78 1.90 9.50
N GLU A 79 13.47 1.09 8.48
CA GLU A 79 12.71 -0.17 8.59
C GLU A 79 11.27 -0.03 9.11
N LEU A 80 10.79 1.21 9.30
CA LEU A 80 9.40 1.47 9.68
C LEU A 80 8.43 0.83 8.68
N TRP A 81 7.36 0.20 9.18
CA TRP A 81 6.32 -0.38 8.34
C TRP A 81 5.50 0.73 7.68
N LEU A 82 5.46 0.74 6.35
CA LEU A 82 4.80 1.78 5.56
C LEU A 82 3.57 1.28 4.81
N ALA A 83 3.58 0.02 4.40
CA ALA A 83 2.47 -0.59 3.66
C ALA A 83 2.48 -2.12 3.80
N TYR A 84 1.47 -2.77 3.25
CA TYR A 84 1.45 -4.21 3.04
C TYR A 84 0.68 -4.56 1.76
N GLU A 85 0.95 -5.72 1.20
CA GLU A 85 0.19 -6.32 0.09
C GLU A 85 -0.49 -7.59 0.59
N LEU A 86 -1.76 -7.76 0.18
CA LEU A 86 -2.51 -8.99 0.35
C LEU A 86 -2.39 -9.79 -0.96
N HIS A 87 -2.05 -11.08 -0.90
CA HIS A 87 -2.17 -11.99 -2.05
C HIS A 87 -3.33 -12.96 -1.81
N GLY A 88 -4.27 -13.02 -2.76
CA GLY A 88 -5.38 -13.96 -2.75
C GLY A 88 -6.64 -13.46 -2.04
N VAL A 89 -7.79 -13.95 -2.51
CA VAL A 89 -9.13 -13.61 -2.00
C VAL A 89 -9.23 -14.02 -0.52
N GLU A 90 -9.62 -13.08 0.33
CA GLU A 90 -10.09 -13.36 1.69
C GLU A 90 -11.22 -14.40 1.57
N THR A 91 -10.97 -15.64 1.97
CA THR A 91 -12.05 -16.64 2.10
C THR A 91 -12.87 -16.25 3.31
N VAL A 92 -13.77 -15.28 3.12
CA VAL A 92 -14.91 -15.10 4.00
C VAL A 92 -15.72 -16.39 3.89
N LYS A 93 -15.59 -17.28 4.87
CA LYS A 93 -16.63 -18.28 5.10
C LYS A 93 -17.88 -17.48 5.47
N ASN A 94 -18.77 -17.30 4.50
CA ASN A 94 -20.14 -16.91 4.77
C ASN A 94 -20.71 -18.00 5.70
N VAL A 95 -20.93 -17.64 6.96
CA VAL A 95 -21.75 -18.39 7.91
C VAL A 95 -23.11 -17.72 7.95
#